data_AF-A0A2P6SHK7-F1
#
_entry.id   AF-A0A2P6SHK7-F1
#
_cell.length_a   1.000
_cell.length_b   1.000
_cell.length_c   1.000
_cell.angle_alpha   90.00
_cell.angle_beta   90.00
_cell.angle_gamma   90.00
#
_symmetry.space_group_name_H-M   'P 1'
#
loop_
_entity.id
_entity.type
_entity.pdbx_description
1 polymer ?
#
loop_
_entity_poly.entity_id
_entity_poly.type
_entity_poly.pdbx_seq_one_letter_code
_entity_poly.pdbx_strand_id
1 'polypeptide(L)'
;MCGNIQILTAAGLDRYGANVWLLSPPRQPYTRQGLQKQSGDAQAFSFLQILELIPHTSQPPIMLFVENVVGFETSDTHGKMIEILRRSDFVTQEFILSPLQFGVPIESFLEFKNCRDQPNFVDNTTVYTDTIGVLEKDEENGCCTSTLDQYSVPSSLIERWGSAMDIVYPDSKRCCCFTKSYYRYVKGTGSLLA
;
A
#
# COMPACT_ATOMS: atom_id res chain seq x y z
N MET A 1 5.50 4.35 -18.83
CA MET A 1 4.86 3.44 -19.80
C MET A 1 3.68 2.79 -19.11
N CYS A 2 2.45 2.93 -19.64
CA CYS A 2 1.29 2.18 -19.16
C CYS A 2 1.14 0.95 -20.07
N GLY A 3 1.62 -0.20 -19.61
CA GLY A 3 1.61 -1.45 -20.38
C GLY A 3 0.75 -2.49 -19.69
N ASN A 4 -0.16 -3.13 -20.42
CA ASN A 4 -0.84 -4.32 -19.92
C ASN A 4 0.21 -5.42 -19.71
N ILE A 5 0.32 -5.91 -18.49
CA ILE A 5 1.24 -6.96 -18.07
C ILE A 5 1.06 -8.24 -18.89
N GLN A 6 -0.15 -8.51 -19.39
CA GLN A 6 -0.43 -9.69 -20.24
C GLN A 6 0.32 -9.68 -21.58
N ILE A 7 0.89 -8.54 -21.99
CA ILE A 7 1.63 -8.39 -23.26
C ILE A 7 3.14 -8.57 -23.03
N LEU A 8 3.58 -8.78 -21.78
CA LEU A 8 4.99 -9.02 -21.48
C LEU A 8 5.45 -10.35 -22.06
N THR A 9 6.64 -10.34 -22.62
CA THR A 9 7.34 -11.53 -23.14
C THR A 9 8.69 -11.63 -22.44
N ALA A 10 9.29 -12.82 -22.43
CA ALA A 10 10.62 -13.02 -21.84
C ALA A 10 11.67 -12.08 -22.46
N ALA A 11 11.68 -11.93 -23.79
CA ALA A 11 12.55 -10.97 -24.46
C ALA A 11 12.26 -9.51 -24.07
N GLY A 12 10.99 -9.19 -23.81
CA GLY A 12 10.60 -7.87 -23.28
C GLY A 12 11.16 -7.64 -21.88
N LEU A 13 11.17 -8.67 -21.03
CA LEU A 13 11.73 -8.62 -19.67
C LEU A 13 13.26 -8.53 -19.68
N ASP A 14 13.92 -9.30 -20.55
CA ASP A 14 15.38 -9.27 -20.73
C ASP A 14 15.92 -7.87 -21.07
N ARG A 15 15.13 -7.07 -21.82
CA ARG A 15 15.52 -5.69 -22.18
C ARG A 15 15.68 -4.76 -20.99
N TYR A 16 15.05 -5.05 -19.85
CA TYR A 16 15.22 -4.26 -18.64
C TYR A 16 16.50 -4.61 -17.89
N GLY A 17 17.10 -5.80 -18.12
CA GLY A 17 18.30 -6.25 -17.40
C GLY A 17 18.13 -6.25 -15.87
N ALA A 18 16.91 -6.43 -15.39
CA ALA A 18 16.57 -6.22 -13.99
C ALA A 18 16.89 -7.47 -13.15
N ASN A 19 17.84 -7.33 -12.22
CA ASN A 19 18.18 -8.41 -11.30
C ASN A 19 17.13 -8.64 -10.20
N VAL A 20 16.31 -7.62 -9.87
CA VAL A 20 15.33 -7.70 -8.78
C VAL A 20 13.94 -7.35 -9.28
N TRP A 21 12.94 -8.17 -8.97
CA TRP A 21 11.54 -7.91 -9.30
C TRP A 21 10.73 -7.60 -8.03
N LEU A 22 10.00 -6.48 -8.05
CA LEU A 22 9.09 -6.07 -6.98
C LEU A 22 7.65 -6.13 -7.52
N LEU A 23 6.81 -6.98 -6.94
CA LEU A 23 5.46 -7.25 -7.41
C LEU A 23 4.45 -7.02 -6.28
N SER A 24 3.42 -6.21 -6.56
CA SER A 24 2.21 -6.10 -5.73
C SER A 24 1.00 -6.42 -6.60
N PRO A 25 0.78 -7.71 -6.94
CA PRO A 25 -0.31 -8.12 -7.81
C PRO A 25 -1.68 -7.77 -7.20
N PRO A 26 -2.76 -7.73 -8.00
CA PRO A 26 -4.07 -7.36 -7.49
C PRO A 26 -4.55 -8.24 -6.35
N ARG A 27 -5.13 -7.61 -5.33
CA ARG A 27 -5.48 -8.20 -4.03
C ARG A 27 -6.82 -8.95 -4.01
N GLN A 28 -7.66 -8.73 -5.03
CA GLN A 28 -8.88 -9.51 -5.28
C GLN A 28 -8.51 -10.62 -6.27
N PRO A 29 -8.93 -11.89 -6.08
CA PRO A 29 -10.11 -12.37 -5.35
C PRO A 29 -9.87 -12.92 -3.93
N TYR A 30 -8.71 -12.68 -3.32
CA TYR A 30 -8.28 -13.36 -2.08
C TYR A 30 -8.93 -12.81 -0.79
N THR A 31 -9.73 -11.74 -0.90
CA THR A 31 -10.42 -11.14 0.24
C THR A 31 -11.59 -11.99 0.73
N ARG A 32 -11.74 -12.11 2.06
CA ARG A 32 -12.79 -12.92 2.74
C ARG A 32 -14.24 -12.62 2.30
N GLN A 33 -14.50 -11.48 1.66
CA GLN A 33 -15.77 -11.10 1.07
C GLN A 33 -15.61 -11.00 -0.47
N GLY A 34 -16.28 -11.89 -1.21
CA GLY A 34 -16.27 -11.91 -2.68
C GLY A 34 -16.55 -13.31 -3.26
N LEU A 35 -16.89 -13.40 -4.56
CA LEU A 35 -16.89 -14.69 -5.25
C LEU A 35 -15.44 -15.18 -5.29
N GLN A 36 -15.13 -16.24 -4.56
CA GLN A 36 -13.81 -16.88 -4.46
C GLN A 36 -13.41 -17.58 -5.77
N LYS A 37 -13.36 -16.82 -6.88
CA LYS A 37 -13.00 -17.34 -8.20
C LYS A 37 -11.51 -17.71 -8.30
N GLN A 38 -10.70 -17.36 -7.29
CA GLN A 38 -9.34 -17.88 -7.12
C GLN A 38 -8.53 -17.75 -8.43
N SER A 39 -7.79 -18.76 -8.89
CA SER A 39 -7.01 -18.66 -10.15
C SER A 39 -7.85 -18.53 -11.44
N GLY A 40 -9.19 -18.60 -11.35
CA GLY A 40 -10.09 -18.26 -12.44
C GLY A 40 -10.30 -16.76 -12.65
N ASP A 41 -9.71 -15.91 -11.79
CA ASP A 41 -9.70 -14.46 -11.98
C ASP A 41 -8.62 -14.04 -12.99
N ALA A 42 -9.00 -13.22 -13.97
CA ALA A 42 -8.08 -12.69 -14.98
C ALA A 42 -6.91 -11.89 -14.39
N GLN A 43 -7.09 -11.30 -13.20
CA GLN A 43 -6.07 -10.56 -12.47
C GLN A 43 -5.06 -11.49 -11.78
N ALA A 44 -5.52 -12.63 -11.26
CA ALA A 44 -4.64 -13.68 -10.73
C ALA A 44 -3.83 -14.32 -11.86
N PHE A 45 -4.43 -14.46 -13.05
CA PHE A 45 -3.81 -15.05 -14.21
C PHE A 45 -2.61 -14.24 -14.74
N SER A 46 -2.74 -12.92 -14.86
CA SER A 46 -1.64 -12.08 -15.37
C SER A 46 -0.40 -12.10 -14.47
N PHE A 47 -0.59 -12.24 -13.15
CA PHE A 47 0.50 -12.43 -12.21
C PHE A 47 1.26 -13.74 -12.46
N LEU A 48 0.55 -14.86 -12.56
CA LEU A 48 1.16 -16.16 -12.83
C LEU A 48 1.86 -16.20 -14.20
N GLN A 49 1.30 -15.53 -15.20
CA GLN A 49 1.93 -15.42 -16.52
C GLN A 49 3.32 -14.77 -16.45
N ILE A 50 3.51 -13.73 -15.63
CA ILE A 50 4.85 -13.12 -15.47
C ILE A 50 5.84 -14.15 -14.91
N LEU A 51 5.42 -14.91 -13.90
CA LEU A 51 6.31 -15.87 -13.24
C LEU A 51 6.67 -17.03 -14.17
N GLU A 52 5.73 -17.50 -15.00
CA GLU A 52 5.99 -18.54 -16.01
C GLU A 52 6.98 -18.07 -17.10
N LEU A 53 7.24 -16.76 -17.24
CA LEU A 53 8.27 -16.27 -18.16
C LEU A 53 9.69 -16.39 -17.59
N ILE A 54 9.86 -16.54 -16.27
CA ILE A 54 11.18 -16.60 -15.62
C ILE A 54 12.10 -17.67 -16.23
N PRO A 55 11.66 -18.93 -16.45
CA PRO A 55 12.50 -19.95 -17.08
C PRO A 55 12.89 -19.63 -18.53
N HIS A 56 12.21 -18.67 -19.17
CA HIS A 56 12.39 -18.31 -20.57
C HIS A 56 13.19 -17.02 -20.77
N THR A 57 13.51 -16.29 -19.69
CA THR A 57 14.39 -15.12 -19.76
C THR A 57 15.84 -15.55 -19.89
N SER A 58 16.59 -14.82 -20.72
CA SER A 58 18.04 -15.00 -20.85
C SER A 58 18.76 -14.51 -19.59
N GLN A 59 18.20 -13.53 -18.90
CA GLN A 59 18.69 -12.98 -17.64
C GLN A 59 17.58 -13.01 -16.58
N PRO A 60 17.35 -14.16 -15.91
CA PRO A 60 16.35 -14.25 -14.87
C PRO A 60 16.71 -13.36 -13.66
N PRO A 61 15.71 -12.87 -12.91
CA PRO A 61 15.97 -12.13 -11.68
C PRO A 61 16.69 -13.03 -10.66
N ILE A 62 17.58 -12.44 -9.87
CA ILE A 62 18.23 -13.13 -8.74
C ILE A 62 17.37 -13.07 -7.48
N MET A 63 16.43 -12.12 -7.41
CA MET A 63 15.59 -11.88 -6.24
C MET A 63 14.21 -11.37 -6.65
N LEU A 64 13.19 -11.81 -5.91
CA LEU A 64 11.81 -11.47 -6.17
C LEU A 64 11.09 -11.20 -4.84
N PHE A 65 10.38 -10.07 -4.77
CA PHE A 65 9.54 -9.70 -3.63
C PHE A 65 8.08 -9.60 -4.08
N VAL A 66 7.20 -10.26 -3.35
CA VAL A 66 5.75 -10.22 -3.57
C VAL A 66 5.07 -9.72 -2.31
N GLU A 67 4.34 -8.62 -2.43
CA GLU A 67 3.43 -8.14 -1.38
C GLU A 67 1.99 -8.50 -1.75
N ASN A 68 1.23 -9.02 -0.78
CA ASN A 68 -0.17 -9.34 -0.97
C ASN A 68 -0.94 -9.33 0.38
N VAL A 69 -2.26 -9.54 0.31
CA VAL A 69 -3.15 -9.56 1.47
C VAL A 69 -3.13 -10.87 2.23
N VAL A 70 -3.43 -10.80 3.53
CA VAL A 70 -3.71 -11.96 4.37
C VAL A 70 -4.85 -12.79 3.76
N GLY A 71 -4.63 -14.10 3.66
CA GLY A 71 -5.45 -15.07 2.96
C GLY A 71 -4.85 -15.51 1.63
N PHE A 72 -3.93 -14.74 1.04
CA PHE A 72 -3.23 -15.12 -0.18
C PHE A 72 -2.42 -16.41 0.00
N GLU A 73 -1.79 -16.61 1.16
CA GLU A 73 -0.99 -17.80 1.52
C GLU A 73 -1.79 -19.11 1.50
N THR A 74 -3.12 -19.02 1.57
CA THR A 74 -4.02 -20.18 1.48
C THR A 74 -4.68 -20.33 0.10
N SER A 75 -4.35 -19.46 -0.85
CA SER A 75 -4.95 -19.45 -2.18
C SER A 75 -4.28 -20.45 -3.14
N ASP A 76 -5.02 -20.88 -4.14
CA ASP A 76 -4.49 -21.70 -5.24
C ASP A 76 -3.44 -20.95 -6.09
N THR A 77 -3.57 -19.63 -6.22
CA THR A 77 -2.64 -18.77 -6.95
C THR A 77 -1.29 -18.77 -6.24
N HIS A 78 -1.29 -18.67 -4.92
CA HIS A 78 -0.09 -18.82 -4.13
C HIS A 78 0.55 -20.20 -4.31
N GLY A 79 -0.23 -21.28 -4.23
CA GLY A 79 0.28 -22.63 -4.47
C GLY A 79 0.96 -22.78 -5.84
N LYS A 80 0.36 -22.20 -6.89
CA LYS A 80 0.95 -22.15 -8.24
C LYS A 80 2.23 -21.31 -8.29
N MET A 81 2.23 -20.14 -7.65
CA MET A 81 3.41 -19.27 -7.55
C MET A 81 4.58 -20.01 -6.91
N ILE A 82 4.37 -20.65 -5.76
CA ILE A 82 5.41 -21.41 -5.06
C ILE A 82 5.97 -22.52 -5.95
N GLU A 83 5.12 -23.25 -6.67
CA GLU A 83 5.58 -24.31 -7.57
C GLU A 83 6.42 -23.76 -8.74
N ILE A 84 6.00 -22.65 -9.35
CA ILE A 84 6.77 -22.00 -10.42
C ILE A 84 8.14 -21.55 -9.88
N LEU A 85 8.17 -20.85 -8.76
CA LEU A 85 9.41 -20.37 -8.14
C LEU A 85 10.35 -21.52 -7.76
N ARG A 86 9.82 -22.60 -7.18
CA ARG A 86 10.58 -23.81 -6.86
C ARG A 86 11.18 -24.46 -8.09
N ARG A 87 10.43 -24.53 -9.19
CA ARG A 87 10.88 -25.09 -10.47
C ARG A 87 11.89 -24.19 -11.20
N SER A 88 11.99 -22.93 -10.79
CA SER A 88 13.00 -21.95 -11.21
C SER A 88 14.14 -21.79 -10.21
N ASP A 89 14.34 -22.76 -9.31
CA ASP A 89 15.42 -22.82 -8.31
C ASP A 89 15.45 -21.64 -7.30
N PHE A 90 14.32 -20.98 -7.08
CA PHE A 90 14.19 -19.98 -6.02
C PHE A 90 13.96 -20.65 -4.67
N VAL A 91 14.65 -20.13 -3.65
CA VAL A 91 14.33 -20.39 -2.25
C VAL A 91 13.33 -19.33 -1.78
N THR A 92 12.20 -19.78 -1.23
CA THR A 92 11.12 -18.87 -0.80
C THR A 92 11.07 -18.76 0.71
N GLN A 93 10.82 -17.55 1.20
CA GLN A 93 10.50 -17.26 2.60
C GLN A 93 9.26 -16.35 2.66
N GLU A 94 8.39 -16.60 3.62
CA GLU A 94 7.08 -15.96 3.71
C GLU A 94 6.86 -15.33 5.08
N PHE A 95 6.17 -14.18 5.10
CA PHE A 95 5.91 -13.43 6.33
C PHE A 95 4.51 -12.81 6.30
N ILE A 96 3.82 -12.86 7.43
CA ILE A 96 2.62 -12.04 7.68
C ILE A 96 3.05 -10.92 8.62
N LEU A 97 3.12 -9.70 8.07
CA LEU A 97 3.60 -8.52 8.78
C LEU A 97 2.52 -7.45 8.89
N SER A 98 2.56 -6.68 9.97
CA SER A 98 1.74 -5.50 10.21
C SER A 98 2.64 -4.31 10.54
N PRO A 99 2.37 -3.10 10.02
CA PRO A 99 3.12 -1.90 10.38
C PRO A 99 3.20 -1.66 11.90
N LEU A 100 2.18 -2.11 12.66
CA LEU A 100 2.16 -2.00 14.12
C LEU A 100 3.31 -2.77 14.81
N GLN A 101 3.82 -3.84 14.19
CA GLN A 101 4.95 -4.61 14.73
C GLN A 101 6.27 -3.84 14.68
N PHE A 102 6.34 -2.79 13.85
CA PHE A 102 7.53 -1.96 13.67
C PHE A 102 7.40 -0.60 14.36
N GLY A 103 6.33 -0.40 15.15
CA GLY A 103 6.14 0.82 15.92
C GLY A 103 5.90 2.08 15.07
N VAL A 104 5.47 1.93 13.81
CA VAL A 104 5.22 3.08 12.91
C VAL A 104 4.05 3.91 13.48
N PRO A 105 4.29 5.15 13.97
CA PRO A 105 3.25 5.96 14.58
C PRO A 105 2.24 6.45 13.54
N ILE A 106 0.97 6.66 13.92
CA ILE A 106 -0.01 7.27 13.01
C ILE A 106 0.46 8.66 12.55
N GLU A 107 1.14 9.38 13.43
CA GLU A 107 1.69 10.72 13.19
C GLU A 107 2.55 10.79 11.91
N SER A 108 3.27 9.72 11.55
CA SER A 108 4.06 9.69 10.29
C SER A 108 3.21 9.65 9.02
N PHE A 109 1.93 9.30 9.13
CA PHE A 109 0.96 9.33 8.02
C PHE A 109 0.13 10.62 8.01
N LEU A 110 0.18 11.41 9.09
CA LEU A 110 -0.57 12.65 9.25
C LEU A 110 0.25 13.89 8.87
N GLU A 111 1.34 13.73 8.10
CA GLU A 111 2.07 14.87 7.53
C GLU A 111 1.13 15.71 6.65
N PHE A 112 0.52 16.71 7.29
CA PHE A 112 -0.06 17.86 6.61
C PHE A 112 1.10 18.59 5.94
N LYS A 113 1.38 18.25 4.68
CA LYS A 113 2.25 19.07 3.85
C LYS A 113 1.62 20.46 3.78
N ASN A 114 2.13 21.38 4.59
CA ASN A 114 1.91 22.80 4.41
C ASN A 114 2.26 23.08 2.94
N CYS A 115 1.24 23.47 2.17
CA CYS A 115 1.37 23.74 0.74
C CYS A 115 2.08 25.08 0.57
N ARG A 116 3.35 25.15 0.96
CA ARG A 116 4.29 26.24 0.69
C ARG A 116 5.69 25.64 0.67
N ASP A 117 5.98 24.89 -0.39
CA ASP A 117 7.33 24.87 -0.95
C ASP A 117 7.20 24.49 -2.42
N GLN A 118 7.40 25.48 -3.28
CA GLN A 118 7.86 25.19 -4.63
C GLN A 118 9.27 24.58 -4.52
N PRO A 119 9.62 23.57 -5.34
CA PRO A 119 10.93 22.95 -5.26
C PRO A 119 11.97 23.91 -5.85
N ASN A 120 12.63 24.69 -5.00
CA ASN A 120 13.96 25.16 -5.31
C ASN A 120 14.92 24.01 -4.98
N PHE A 121 15.33 23.34 -6.05
CA PHE A 121 16.39 22.36 -6.08
C PHE A 121 17.67 22.93 -5.46
N VAL A 122 18.09 22.40 -4.30
CA VAL A 122 19.49 22.42 -3.87
C VAL A 122 19.77 21.13 -3.10
N ASP A 123 20.73 20.36 -3.63
CA ASP A 123 21.30 19.17 -3.00
C ASP A 123 21.93 19.49 -1.63
N ASN A 124 21.81 18.55 -0.69
CA ASN A 124 22.91 17.90 0.05
C ASN A 124 22.46 17.43 1.45
N THR A 125 22.56 16.12 1.64
CA THR A 125 23.10 15.40 2.81
C THR A 125 22.84 15.94 4.24
N THR A 126 22.47 14.98 5.10
CA THR A 126 22.79 14.81 6.53
C THR A 126 21.69 14.98 7.60
N VAL A 127 21.54 13.88 8.35
CA VAL A 127 21.18 13.71 9.77
C VAL A 127 19.71 13.84 10.19
N TYR A 128 19.14 12.68 10.55
CA TYR A 128 18.10 12.55 11.57
C TYR A 128 18.65 13.05 12.90
N THR A 129 18.16 14.18 13.38
CA THR A 129 18.27 14.55 14.80
C THR A 129 16.91 14.97 15.31
N ASP A 130 16.43 14.21 16.29
CA ASP A 130 15.37 14.59 17.20
C ASP A 130 15.56 16.03 17.68
N THR A 131 14.51 16.84 17.62
CA THR A 131 14.41 17.99 18.50
C THR A 131 12.95 18.28 18.82
N ILE A 132 12.60 17.97 20.07
CA ILE A 132 11.50 18.60 20.79
C ILE A 132 11.72 20.11 20.71
N GLY A 133 10.85 20.79 19.95
CA GLY A 133 10.83 22.24 19.82
C GLY A 133 9.47 22.76 20.25
N VAL A 134 9.38 23.17 21.51
CA VAL A 134 8.36 24.11 21.99
C VAL A 134 8.41 25.34 21.08
N LEU A 135 7.29 25.69 20.44
CA LEU A 135 7.16 26.96 19.74
C LEU A 135 5.93 27.72 20.23
N GLU A 136 6.25 28.95 20.61
CA GLU A 136 5.45 29.94 21.29
C GLU A 136 4.30 30.46 20.41
N LYS A 137 3.32 31.05 21.08
CA LYS A 137 2.19 31.75 20.48
C LYS A 137 2.69 32.97 19.71
N ASP A 138 2.43 33.00 18.41
CA ASP A 138 2.30 34.25 17.65
C ASP A 138 0.93 34.30 16.97
N GLU A 139 0.09 35.20 17.47
CA GLU A 139 -1.12 35.67 16.80
C GLU A 139 -0.72 36.77 15.82
N GLU A 140 -0.82 36.54 14.51
CA GLU A 140 -1.49 37.47 13.57
C GLU A 140 -1.58 36.89 12.13
N ASN A 141 -2.83 36.62 11.75
CA ASN A 141 -3.43 36.84 10.43
C ASN A 141 -2.91 36.09 9.20
N GLY A 142 -3.50 34.92 8.97
CA GLY A 142 -3.62 34.30 7.65
C GLY A 142 -3.94 32.81 7.70
N CYS A 143 -4.81 32.40 8.61
CA CYS A 143 -5.07 31.00 8.91
C CYS A 143 -5.68 30.28 7.69
N CYS A 144 -5.03 29.22 7.22
CA CYS A 144 -5.59 28.28 6.25
C CYS A 144 -6.69 27.41 6.89
N THR A 145 -7.66 28.01 7.60
CA THR A 145 -8.83 27.30 8.13
C THR A 145 -9.72 26.75 7.01
N SER A 146 -9.66 27.32 5.80
CA SER A 146 -10.54 27.00 4.68
C SER A 146 -10.31 25.62 4.03
N THR A 147 -9.23 24.91 4.36
CA THR A 147 -8.88 23.63 3.71
C THR A 147 -9.24 22.38 4.50
N LEU A 148 -9.61 22.49 5.77
CA LEU A 148 -9.95 21.34 6.63
C LEU A 148 -11.44 21.03 6.64
N ASP A 149 -12.29 22.04 6.43
CA ASP A 149 -13.75 21.88 6.35
C ASP A 149 -14.16 20.87 5.27
N GLN A 150 -13.40 20.76 4.18
CA GLN A 150 -13.66 19.80 3.10
C GLN A 150 -13.50 18.32 3.52
N TYR A 151 -12.78 18.06 4.61
CA TYR A 151 -12.57 16.72 5.16
C TYR A 151 -13.49 16.42 6.36
N SER A 152 -14.31 17.40 6.76
CA SER A 152 -15.26 17.23 7.86
C SER A 152 -16.36 16.25 7.48
N VAL A 153 -16.65 15.30 8.37
CA VAL A 153 -17.75 14.36 8.18
C VAL A 153 -19.07 15.10 8.47
N PRO A 154 -20.03 15.13 7.52
CA PRO A 154 -21.31 15.78 7.75
C PRO A 154 -22.04 15.23 8.97
N SER A 155 -22.63 16.10 9.80
CA SER A 155 -23.33 15.70 11.04
C SER A 155 -24.42 14.66 10.80
N SER A 156 -25.10 14.72 9.65
CA SER A 156 -26.11 13.73 9.25
C SER A 156 -25.56 12.30 9.09
N LEU A 157 -24.28 12.14 8.72
CA LEU A 157 -23.62 10.84 8.69
C LEU A 157 -23.17 10.39 10.08
N ILE A 158 -22.77 11.33 10.94
CA ILE A 158 -22.38 11.05 12.34
C ILE A 158 -23.60 10.57 13.14
N GLU A 159 -24.73 11.27 13.04
CA GLU A 159 -25.97 10.90 13.73
C GLU A 159 -26.47 9.51 13.28
N ARG A 160 -26.34 9.21 11.99
CA ARG A 160 -26.85 7.96 11.41
C ARG A 160 -25.90 6.78 11.59
N TRP A 161 -24.58 6.99 11.50
CA TRP A 161 -23.59 5.91 11.39
C TRP A 161 -22.41 6.05 12.35
N GLY A 162 -22.41 7.02 13.26
CA GLY A 162 -21.30 7.29 14.17
C GLY A 162 -20.89 6.09 15.00
N SER A 163 -21.82 5.22 15.38
CA SER A 163 -21.54 3.98 16.12
C SER A 163 -20.73 2.93 15.33
N ALA A 164 -20.61 3.08 14.01
CA ALA A 164 -19.84 2.21 13.14
C ALA A 164 -18.50 2.83 12.68
N MET A 165 -18.23 4.08 13.06
CA MET A 165 -16.97 4.78 12.77
C MET A 165 -15.90 4.36 13.77
N ASP A 166 -14.70 4.07 13.27
CA ASP A 166 -13.51 3.96 14.11
C ASP A 166 -12.88 5.36 14.20
N ILE A 167 -12.85 5.93 15.41
CA ILE A 167 -12.37 7.30 15.66
C ILE A 167 -11.02 7.22 16.38
N VAL A 168 -10.04 7.96 15.87
CA VAL A 168 -8.70 8.10 16.44
C VAL A 168 -8.43 9.56 16.78
N TYR A 169 -7.48 9.78 17.69
CA TYR A 169 -7.01 11.09 18.14
C TYR A 169 -5.53 11.28 17.77
N PRO A 170 -4.99 12.51 17.80
CA PRO A 170 -3.60 12.78 17.43
C PRO A 170 -2.55 11.95 18.19
N ASP A 171 -2.82 11.59 19.44
CA ASP A 171 -1.96 10.77 20.30
C ASP A 171 -2.16 9.26 20.13
N SER A 172 -3.13 8.84 19.30
CA SER A 172 -3.43 7.44 19.06
C SER A 172 -2.25 6.74 18.38
N LYS A 173 -1.97 5.51 18.83
CA LYS A 173 -0.85 4.69 18.32
C LYS A 173 -1.28 3.59 17.33
N ARG A 174 -2.58 3.51 17.02
CA ARG A 174 -3.13 2.60 16.01
C ARG A 174 -4.31 3.23 15.26
N CYS A 175 -4.45 2.92 13.98
CA CYS A 175 -5.66 3.15 13.19
C CYS A 175 -6.04 1.88 12.42
N CYS A 176 -7.27 1.83 11.91
CA CYS A 176 -7.72 0.82 10.96
C CYS A 176 -7.04 0.99 9.60
N CYS A 177 -6.95 -0.11 8.84
CA CYS A 177 -6.42 -0.09 7.48
C CYS A 177 -7.31 0.74 6.56
N PHE A 178 -6.70 1.60 5.75
CA PHE A 178 -7.39 2.38 4.72
C PHE A 178 -7.64 1.52 3.46
N THR A 179 -8.87 1.57 2.96
CA THR A 179 -9.25 0.86 1.72
C THR A 179 -9.56 1.85 0.60
N LYS A 180 -9.66 1.36 -0.63
CA LYS A 180 -10.02 2.17 -1.82
C LYS A 180 -11.36 2.91 -1.66
N SER A 181 -12.24 2.42 -0.79
CA SER A 181 -13.56 3.01 -0.56
C SER A 181 -13.61 3.90 0.69
N TYR A 182 -12.46 4.26 1.24
CA TYR A 182 -12.36 5.31 2.26
C TYR A 182 -13.08 6.58 1.78
N TYR A 183 -13.72 7.30 2.70
CA TYR A 183 -14.65 8.41 2.44
C TYR A 183 -16.02 8.03 1.83
N ARG A 184 -16.16 6.86 1.18
CA ARG A 184 -17.44 6.44 0.55
C ARG A 184 -18.31 5.57 1.43
N TYR A 185 -17.71 4.67 2.21
CA TYR A 185 -18.42 3.84 3.17
C TYR A 185 -17.87 4.05 4.58
N VAL A 186 -18.75 3.96 5.56
CA VAL A 186 -18.44 4.26 6.96
C VAL A 186 -17.70 3.11 7.66
N LYS A 187 -18.11 1.87 7.40
CA LYS A 187 -17.60 0.71 8.13
C LYS A 187 -16.46 0.02 7.37
N GLY A 188 -15.35 -0.24 8.06
CA GLY A 188 -14.28 -1.12 7.57
C GLY A 188 -13.45 -0.52 6.44
N THR A 189 -13.42 0.80 6.29
CA THR A 189 -12.69 1.49 5.23
C THR A 189 -11.49 2.32 5.71
N GLY A 190 -11.36 2.54 7.02
CA GLY A 190 -10.31 3.32 7.66
C GLY A 190 -10.83 4.05 8.90
N SER A 191 -9.94 4.60 9.72
CA SER A 191 -10.30 5.43 10.88
C SER A 191 -10.51 6.89 10.50
N LEU A 192 -11.27 7.63 11.30
CA LEU A 192 -11.47 9.08 11.21
C LEU A 192 -10.75 9.79 12.35
N LEU A 193 -10.22 10.99 12.10
CA LEU A 193 -9.57 11.83 13.12
C LEU A 193 -10.62 12.72 13.80
N ALA A 194 -10.60 12.79 15.14
CA ALA A 194 -11.43 13.69 15.96
C ALA A 194 -10.59 14.69 16.75
#